data_AF-U1QG07-F1
#
_entry.id   AF-U1QG07-F1
#
_cell.length_a   1.000
_cell.length_b   1.000
_cell.length_c   1.000
_cell.angle_alpha   90.00
_cell.angle_beta   90.00
_cell.angle_gamma   90.00
#
_symmetry.space_group_name_H-M   'P 1'
#
loop_
_entity.id
_entity.type
_entity.pdbx_description
1 polymer ?
#
loop_
_entity_poly.entity_id
_entity_poly.type
_entity_poly.pdbx_seq_one_letter_code
_entity_poly.pdbx_strand_id
1 'polypeptide(L)'
;MQQYAGTILAGRSFEPVRGRVVVDDGRIDAVEEATTESTDIVLPAFVNAHTHIGDSVAKEAGVGLGLEAAVAPPDSEKHRRLAAATREELVTAMRRTLRFMKQMGTAAHLDFRESGEAGTKALKTAASETATDAVILGSGPASVLEIADGYGASGANDDDFDEERAAAREADKPFAIHAGEPDAT
;
A
#
# COMPACT_ATOMS: atom_id res chain seq x y z
N MET A 1 25.42 13.32 6.00
CA MET A 1 25.31 14.01 4.70
C MET A 1 25.50 13.07 3.50
N GLN A 2 24.45 12.92 2.67
CA GLN A 2 24.42 12.22 1.37
C GLN A 2 24.07 13.24 0.27
N GLN A 3 24.50 12.97 -0.98
CA GLN A 3 24.20 13.84 -2.11
C GLN A 3 23.78 13.02 -3.33
N TYR A 4 22.75 13.50 -4.04
CA TYR A 4 22.24 12.91 -5.27
C TYR A 4 22.25 13.97 -6.37
N ALA A 5 23.01 13.76 -7.44
CA ALA A 5 23.20 14.73 -8.50
C ALA A 5 22.55 14.26 -9.80
N GLY A 6 22.03 15.19 -10.60
CA GLY A 6 21.38 14.90 -11.88
C GLY A 6 20.37 15.99 -12.26
N THR A 7 19.30 15.58 -12.93
CA THR A 7 18.11 16.43 -13.13
C THR A 7 17.11 16.17 -12.01
N ILE A 8 16.90 17.17 -11.16
CA ILE A 8 16.02 17.08 -10.00
C ILE A 8 14.64 17.58 -10.40
N LEU A 9 13.61 16.80 -10.12
CA LEU A 9 12.22 17.23 -10.29
C LEU A 9 11.73 17.86 -8.98
N ALA A 10 11.81 19.19 -8.90
CA ALA A 10 11.60 19.94 -7.67
C ALA A 10 10.21 20.57 -7.57
N GLY A 11 9.75 20.76 -6.33
CA GLY A 11 8.47 21.41 -6.03
C GLY A 11 7.25 20.59 -6.45
N ARG A 12 6.07 21.20 -6.35
CA ARG A 12 4.78 20.54 -6.62
C ARG A 12 4.54 20.27 -8.11
N SER A 13 5.15 21.09 -8.96
CA SER A 13 5.01 21.01 -10.42
C SER A 13 6.12 20.17 -11.06
N PHE A 14 7.02 19.57 -10.27
CA PHE A 14 8.16 18.80 -10.76
C PHE A 14 9.03 19.59 -11.75
N GLU A 15 9.33 20.84 -11.41
CA GLU A 15 10.18 21.70 -12.25
C GLU A 15 11.60 21.11 -12.33
N PRO A 16 12.17 20.95 -13.53
CA PRO A 16 13.48 20.34 -13.69
C PRO A 16 14.60 21.31 -13.31
N VAL A 17 15.41 20.94 -12.33
CA VAL A 17 16.59 21.68 -11.85
C VAL A 17 17.83 20.83 -12.09
N ARG A 18 18.79 21.32 -12.87
CA ARG A 18 20.08 20.65 -13.02
C ARG A 18 20.94 20.94 -11.79
N GLY A 19 21.28 19.93 -11.01
CA GLY A 19 21.99 20.16 -9.76
C GLY A 19 22.11 18.95 -8.85
N ARG A 20 22.01 19.18 -7.53
CA ARG A 20 22.01 18.11 -6.51
C ARG A 20 20.99 18.32 -5.39
N VAL A 21 20.53 17.21 -4.80
CA VAL A 21 19.81 17.16 -3.52
C VAL A 21 20.81 16.79 -2.44
N VAL A 22 20.85 17.57 -1.36
CA VAL A 22 21.64 17.29 -0.15
C VAL A 22 20.70 16.75 0.92
N VAL A 23 21.04 15.58 1.45
CA VAL A 23 20.29 14.91 2.53
C VAL A 23 21.15 14.81 3.77
N ASP A 24 20.66 15.33 4.88
CA ASP A 24 21.29 15.17 6.18
C ASP A 24 20.28 14.68 7.22
N ASP A 25 20.71 13.72 8.03
CA ASP A 25 19.86 13.03 9.03
C ASP A 25 18.48 12.57 8.49
N GLY A 26 18.48 11.99 7.28
CA GLY A 26 17.25 11.50 6.63
C GLY A 26 16.29 12.59 6.13
N ARG A 27 16.68 13.87 6.20
CA ARG A 27 15.90 15.01 5.72
C ARG A 27 16.61 15.70 4.57
N ILE A 28 15.82 16.25 3.65
CA ILE A 28 16.35 17.12 2.60
C ILE A 28 16.80 18.42 3.27
N ASP A 29 18.10 18.68 3.22
CA ASP A 29 18.72 19.90 3.73
C ASP A 29 18.69 21.01 2.67
N ALA A 30 19.03 20.66 1.43
CA ALA A 30 19.02 21.61 0.31
C ALA A 30 18.73 20.95 -1.04
N VAL A 31 18.17 21.74 -1.96
CA VAL A 31 18.11 21.46 -3.39
C VAL A 31 18.83 22.60 -4.09
N GLU A 32 19.91 22.30 -4.78
CA GLU A 32 20.83 23.32 -5.27
C GLU A 32 21.08 23.15 -6.77
N GLU A 33 21.00 24.25 -7.51
CA GLU A 33 21.52 24.30 -8.87
C GLU A 33 23.03 24.10 -8.86
N ALA A 34 23.50 23.19 -9.72
CA ALA A 34 24.92 22.90 -9.87
C ALA A 34 25.20 22.27 -11.24
N THR A 35 26.39 22.52 -11.75
CA THR A 35 26.92 21.72 -12.86
C THR A 35 27.12 20.28 -12.40
N THR A 36 26.61 19.33 -13.18
CA THR A 36 26.75 17.89 -12.93
C THR A 36 26.84 17.16 -14.27
N GLU A 37 27.66 16.12 -14.32
CA GLU A 37 27.77 15.20 -15.47
C GLU A 37 26.82 14.00 -15.33
N SER A 38 26.15 13.86 -14.17
CA SER A 38 25.17 12.79 -13.95
C SER A 38 23.98 12.94 -14.89
N THR A 39 23.58 11.81 -15.47
CA THR A 39 22.38 11.67 -16.31
C THR A 39 21.16 11.21 -15.52
N ASP A 40 21.30 11.00 -14.21
CA ASP A 40 20.23 10.50 -13.36
C ASP A 40 19.08 11.51 -13.24
N ILE A 41 17.87 10.99 -13.06
CA ILE A 41 16.70 11.78 -12.70
C ILE A 41 16.41 11.53 -11.22
N VAL A 42 16.42 12.59 -10.42
CA VAL A 42 16.13 12.55 -8.99
C VAL A 42 14.74 13.12 -8.77
N LEU A 43 13.85 12.33 -8.18
CA LEU A 43 12.46 12.71 -7.92
C LEU A 43 11.99 12.15 -6.57
N PRO A 44 10.93 12.71 -5.97
CA PRO A 44 10.27 12.10 -4.82
C PRO A 44 9.87 10.65 -5.11
N ALA A 45 10.03 9.79 -4.10
CA ALA A 45 9.57 8.41 -4.18
C ALA A 45 8.04 8.33 -4.31
N PHE A 46 7.54 7.24 -4.89
CA PHE A 46 6.12 7.06 -5.14
C PHE A 46 5.35 6.67 -3.88
N VAL A 47 4.09 7.07 -3.84
CA VAL A 47 3.09 6.61 -2.86
C VAL A 47 2.00 5.87 -3.62
N ASN A 48 1.81 4.59 -3.31
CA ASN A 48 0.72 3.80 -3.87
C ASN A 48 -0.50 3.89 -2.96
N ALA A 49 -1.49 4.70 -3.34
CA ALA A 49 -2.64 5.01 -2.49
C ALA A 49 -3.67 3.87 -2.36
N HIS A 50 -3.49 2.74 -3.06
CA HIS A 50 -4.46 1.65 -3.03
C HIS A 50 -3.84 0.29 -3.39
N THR A 51 -3.84 -0.64 -2.44
CA THR A 51 -3.32 -2.01 -2.62
C THR A 51 -4.08 -3.03 -1.79
N HIS A 52 -3.95 -4.31 -2.18
CA HIS A 52 -4.41 -5.49 -1.45
C HIS A 52 -3.28 -6.53 -1.42
N ILE A 53 -2.17 -6.23 -0.76
CA ILE A 53 -0.96 -7.07 -0.84
C ILE A 53 -1.11 -8.38 -0.07
N GLY A 54 -2.12 -8.51 0.81
CA GLY A 54 -2.54 -9.80 1.38
C GLY A 54 -2.85 -10.85 0.31
N ASP A 55 -3.33 -10.42 -0.86
CA ASP A 55 -3.66 -11.28 -1.99
C ASP A 55 -2.43 -11.77 -2.77
N SER A 56 -1.21 -11.39 -2.35
CA SER A 56 0.02 -11.75 -3.06
C SER A 56 0.26 -13.26 -3.19
N VAL A 57 -0.37 -14.10 -2.36
CA VAL A 57 -0.34 -15.57 -2.51
C VAL A 57 -1.14 -16.08 -3.71
N ALA A 58 -2.11 -15.28 -4.17
CA ALA A 58 -2.92 -15.52 -5.36
C ALA A 58 -2.48 -14.66 -6.55
N LYS A 59 -1.31 -14.00 -6.47
CA LYS A 59 -0.77 -13.18 -7.56
C LYS A 59 -0.73 -14.01 -8.86
N GLU A 60 -1.25 -13.42 -9.93
CA GLU A 60 -1.37 -14.03 -11.27
C GLU A 60 -2.32 -15.24 -11.38
N ALA A 61 -2.95 -15.69 -10.28
CA ALA A 61 -3.86 -16.84 -10.32
C ALA A 61 -5.15 -16.59 -11.12
N GLY A 62 -5.56 -15.32 -11.24
CA GLY A 62 -6.73 -14.90 -12.01
C GLY A 62 -6.48 -14.74 -13.52
N VAL A 63 -5.27 -14.97 -14.02
CA VAL A 63 -4.96 -14.75 -15.44
C VAL A 63 -5.81 -15.69 -16.31
N GLY A 64 -6.59 -15.08 -17.22
CA GLY A 64 -7.50 -15.82 -18.11
C GLY A 64 -8.88 -16.12 -17.52
N LEU A 65 -9.16 -15.68 -16.29
CA LEU A 65 -10.47 -15.82 -15.64
C LEU A 65 -11.27 -14.50 -15.71
N GLY A 66 -12.59 -14.59 -15.67
CA GLY A 66 -13.47 -13.44 -15.44
C GLY A 66 -13.48 -13.01 -13.96
N LEU A 67 -14.03 -11.84 -13.66
CA LEU A 67 -14.07 -11.25 -12.31
C LEU A 67 -14.65 -12.21 -11.26
N GLU A 68 -15.78 -12.85 -11.58
CA GLU A 68 -16.44 -13.82 -10.70
C GLU A 68 -15.55 -15.04 -10.44
N ALA A 69 -14.97 -15.66 -11.47
CA ALA A 69 -14.09 -16.82 -11.26
C ALA A 69 -12.78 -16.47 -10.53
N ALA A 70 -12.29 -15.23 -10.67
CA ALA A 70 -11.03 -14.79 -10.11
C ALA A 70 -11.14 -14.27 -8.66
N VAL A 71 -12.15 -13.44 -8.35
CA VAL A 71 -12.14 -12.56 -7.18
C VAL A 71 -13.41 -12.66 -6.33
N ALA A 72 -14.60 -12.35 -6.86
CA ALA A 72 -15.76 -11.95 -6.05
C ALA A 72 -16.39 -13.02 -5.13
N PRO A 73 -16.85 -14.18 -5.61
CA PRO A 73 -17.50 -15.19 -4.79
C PRO A 73 -16.53 -15.89 -3.81
N PRO A 74 -17.02 -16.41 -2.67
CA PRO A 74 -16.19 -17.08 -1.65
C PRO A 74 -15.42 -18.32 -2.12
N ASP A 75 -15.78 -18.90 -3.26
CA ASP A 75 -15.10 -20.03 -3.91
C ASP A 75 -14.23 -19.62 -5.11
N SER A 76 -14.05 -18.32 -5.34
CA SER A 76 -13.16 -17.79 -6.37
C SER A 76 -11.73 -18.29 -6.19
N GLU A 77 -10.94 -18.23 -7.27
CA GLU A 77 -9.53 -18.63 -7.24
C GLU A 77 -8.72 -17.88 -6.16
N LYS A 78 -9.00 -16.58 -5.95
CA LYS A 78 -8.43 -15.78 -4.85
C LYS A 78 -8.74 -16.41 -3.50
N HIS A 79 -10.02 -16.60 -3.18
CA HIS A 79 -10.45 -17.07 -1.87
C HIS A 79 -9.96 -18.49 -1.56
N ARG A 80 -9.98 -19.39 -2.55
CA ARG A 80 -9.44 -20.75 -2.37
C ARG A 80 -7.96 -20.75 -2.01
N ARG A 81 -7.15 -19.89 -2.63
CA ARG A 81 -5.71 -19.77 -2.34
C ARG A 81 -5.45 -19.10 -1.00
N LEU A 82 -6.18 -18.04 -0.67
CA LEU A 82 -6.07 -17.39 0.63
C LEU A 82 -6.43 -18.35 1.77
N ALA A 83 -7.49 -19.14 1.62
CA ALA A 83 -7.92 -20.12 2.62
C ALA A 83 -6.93 -21.29 2.77
N ALA A 84 -6.24 -21.67 1.70
CA ALA A 84 -5.23 -22.73 1.72
C ALA A 84 -3.86 -22.27 2.25
N ALA A 85 -3.58 -20.97 2.23
CA ALA A 85 -2.29 -20.44 2.62
C ALA A 85 -2.12 -20.38 4.15
N THR A 86 -0.97 -20.82 4.62
CA THR A 86 -0.52 -20.60 6.00
C THR A 86 -0.18 -19.14 6.25
N ARG A 87 -0.15 -18.73 7.52
CA ARG A 87 0.27 -17.37 7.91
C ARG A 87 1.69 -17.06 7.42
N GLU A 88 2.59 -18.03 7.49
CA GLU A 88 3.98 -17.90 7.04
C GLU A 88 4.07 -17.67 5.53
N GLU A 89 3.24 -18.35 4.75
CA GLU A 89 3.13 -18.15 3.30
C GLU A 89 2.58 -16.77 2.95
N LEU A 90 1.53 -16.31 3.64
CA LEU A 90 0.99 -14.95 3.48
C LEU A 90 2.06 -13.89 3.75
N VAL A 91 2.74 -13.98 4.90
CA VAL A 91 3.82 -13.05 5.27
C VAL A 91 4.96 -13.09 4.24
N THR A 92 5.34 -14.28 3.78
CA THR A 92 6.40 -14.43 2.77
C THR A 92 6.01 -13.79 1.44
N ALA A 93 4.77 -13.97 0.99
CA ALA A 93 4.26 -13.37 -0.24
C ALA A 93 4.20 -11.84 -0.13
N MET A 94 3.65 -11.30 0.96
CA MET A 94 3.63 -9.85 1.22
C MET A 94 5.05 -9.25 1.24
N ARG A 95 6.01 -9.91 1.91
CA ARG A 95 7.42 -9.46 1.91
C ARG A 95 8.03 -9.41 0.52
N ARG A 96 7.70 -10.36 -0.35
CA ARG A 96 8.14 -10.33 -1.76
C ARG A 96 7.56 -9.12 -2.48
N THR A 97 6.27 -8.83 -2.30
CA THR A 97 5.60 -7.65 -2.87
C THR A 97 6.18 -6.34 -2.35
N LEU A 98 6.43 -6.21 -1.05
CA LEU A 98 7.05 -5.02 -0.45
C LEU A 98 8.46 -4.76 -0.99
N ARG A 99 9.27 -5.81 -1.17
CA ARG A 99 10.59 -5.68 -1.82
C ARG A 99 10.48 -5.23 -3.27
N PHE A 100 9.49 -5.75 -4.00
CA PHE A 100 9.23 -5.34 -5.38
C PHE A 100 8.80 -3.86 -5.45
N MET A 101 7.88 -3.42 -4.58
CA MET A 101 7.48 -2.01 -4.47
C MET A 101 8.68 -1.09 -4.22
N LYS A 102 9.57 -1.46 -3.29
CA LYS A 102 10.82 -0.73 -3.03
C LYS A 102 11.70 -0.64 -4.28
N GLN A 103 11.89 -1.75 -5.00
CA GLN A 103 12.69 -1.77 -6.24
C GLN A 103 12.11 -0.86 -7.32
N MET A 104 10.79 -0.69 -7.34
CA MET A 104 10.08 0.21 -8.26
C MET A 104 9.98 1.65 -7.75
N GLY A 105 10.68 2.00 -6.67
CA GLY A 105 10.72 3.37 -6.13
C GLY A 105 9.50 3.78 -5.30
N THR A 106 8.65 2.83 -4.88
CA THR A 106 7.57 3.12 -3.93
C THR A 106 8.13 3.20 -2.52
N ALA A 107 7.92 4.33 -1.84
CA ALA A 107 8.30 4.52 -0.45
C ALA A 107 7.15 4.23 0.52
N ALA A 108 5.89 4.48 0.12
CA ALA A 108 4.73 4.23 0.96
C ALA A 108 3.57 3.61 0.18
N HIS A 109 2.71 2.85 0.87
CA HIS A 109 1.48 2.32 0.30
C HIS A 109 0.35 2.28 1.33
N LEU A 110 -0.88 2.38 0.84
CA LEU A 110 -2.11 2.17 1.61
C LEU A 110 -2.67 0.79 1.23
N ASP A 111 -2.79 -0.09 2.22
CA ASP A 111 -3.29 -1.45 2.03
C ASP A 111 -4.71 -1.58 2.61
N PHE A 112 -5.66 -1.93 1.76
CA PHE A 112 -7.03 -2.29 2.12
C PHE A 112 -7.01 -3.72 2.61
N ARG A 113 -6.71 -3.89 3.88
CA ARG A 113 -6.37 -5.19 4.39
C ARG A 113 -7.68 -5.95 4.69
N GLU A 114 -7.89 -7.10 4.05
CA GLU A 114 -8.97 -8.11 4.28
C GLU A 114 -8.61 -9.30 5.19
N SER A 115 -9.59 -9.87 5.94
CA SER A 115 -9.48 -10.98 6.96
C SER A 115 -9.32 -10.58 8.45
N GLY A 116 -10.04 -9.55 8.95
CA GLY A 116 -9.98 -9.08 10.35
C GLY A 116 -8.59 -8.72 10.93
N GLU A 117 -8.44 -8.89 12.24
CA GLU A 117 -7.18 -8.61 12.94
C GLU A 117 -6.03 -9.52 12.50
N ALA A 118 -6.32 -10.77 12.11
CA ALA A 118 -5.31 -11.77 11.79
C ALA A 118 -4.45 -11.35 10.59
N GLY A 119 -5.08 -10.94 9.49
CA GLY A 119 -4.31 -10.44 8.34
C GLY A 119 -3.68 -9.07 8.61
N THR A 120 -4.29 -8.21 9.43
CA THR A 120 -3.66 -6.95 9.87
C THR A 120 -2.34 -7.22 10.61
N LYS A 121 -2.34 -8.17 11.54
CA LYS A 121 -1.12 -8.65 12.25
C LYS A 121 -0.12 -9.29 11.29
N ALA A 122 -0.59 -10.03 10.28
CA ALA A 122 0.27 -10.63 9.27
C ALA A 122 0.98 -9.56 8.42
N LEU A 123 0.27 -8.54 7.96
CA LEU A 123 0.86 -7.43 7.20
C LEU A 123 1.85 -6.63 8.07
N LYS A 124 1.53 -6.35 9.33
CA LYS A 124 2.52 -5.75 10.26
C LYS A 124 3.80 -6.57 10.37
N THR A 125 3.68 -7.89 10.45
CA THR A 125 4.83 -8.82 10.49
C THR A 125 5.63 -8.80 9.18
N ALA A 126 4.94 -8.63 8.05
CA ALA A 126 5.60 -8.51 6.75
C ALA A 126 6.34 -7.19 6.60
N ALA A 127 5.72 -6.08 7.02
CA ALA A 127 6.23 -4.71 6.89
C ALA A 127 7.38 -4.40 7.85
N SER A 128 7.48 -5.08 9.01
CA SER A 128 8.50 -4.80 10.04
C SER A 128 9.96 -4.95 9.58
N GLU A 129 10.19 -5.63 8.45
CA GLU A 129 11.53 -5.89 7.89
C GLU A 129 11.80 -5.12 6.59
N THR A 130 10.88 -4.23 6.17
CA THR A 130 10.94 -3.57 4.87
C THR A 130 11.04 -2.05 5.00
N ALA A 131 11.61 -1.41 3.98
CA ALA A 131 11.80 0.03 3.93
C ALA A 131 10.62 0.79 3.29
N THR A 132 9.50 0.11 3.03
CA THR A 132 8.27 0.75 2.54
C THR A 132 7.34 0.99 3.72
N ASP A 133 6.87 2.22 3.88
CA ASP A 133 5.87 2.55 4.89
C ASP A 133 4.52 1.95 4.48
N ALA A 134 3.94 1.13 5.35
CA ALA A 134 2.64 0.52 5.16
C ALA A 134 1.61 1.27 6.01
N VAL A 135 0.62 1.89 5.37
CA VAL A 135 -0.59 2.39 6.04
C VAL A 135 -1.62 1.28 5.94
N ILE A 136 -1.91 0.61 7.06
CA ILE A 136 -2.76 -0.57 7.07
C ILE A 136 -4.18 -0.16 7.41
N LEU A 137 -5.08 -0.27 6.44
CA LEU A 137 -6.51 0.00 6.58
C LEU A 137 -7.21 -1.35 6.84
N GLY A 138 -7.43 -1.68 8.11
CA GLY A 138 -8.04 -2.96 8.51
C GLY A 138 -9.53 -3.01 8.17
N SER A 139 -10.06 -4.22 8.00
CA SER A 139 -11.48 -4.47 7.71
C SER A 139 -12.07 -5.58 8.59
N GLY A 140 -13.39 -5.63 8.72
CA GLY A 140 -14.11 -6.55 9.60
C GLY A 140 -14.59 -5.82 10.87
N PRO A 141 -14.64 -6.48 12.03
CA PRO A 141 -15.11 -5.82 13.26
C PRO A 141 -14.31 -4.55 13.59
N ALA A 142 -14.95 -3.54 14.17
CA ALA A 142 -14.31 -2.27 14.53
C ALA A 142 -13.07 -2.42 15.44
N SER A 143 -12.93 -3.55 16.16
CA SER A 143 -11.73 -3.86 16.98
C SER A 143 -10.43 -3.86 16.18
N VAL A 144 -10.47 -4.01 14.86
CA VAL A 144 -9.27 -3.89 14.01
C VAL A 144 -8.58 -2.53 14.17
N LEU A 145 -9.32 -1.47 14.52
CA LEU A 145 -8.79 -0.14 14.77
C LEU A 145 -7.84 -0.08 15.97
N GLU A 146 -7.84 -1.06 16.88
CA GLU A 146 -6.83 -1.12 17.95
C GLU A 146 -5.42 -1.37 17.41
N ILE A 147 -5.33 -2.00 16.24
CA ILE A 147 -4.06 -2.41 15.63
C ILE A 147 -3.85 -1.83 14.23
N ALA A 148 -4.87 -1.41 13.50
CA ALA A 148 -4.73 -0.83 12.17
C ALA A 148 -4.44 0.68 12.25
N ASP A 149 -3.92 1.24 11.15
CA ASP A 149 -3.72 2.68 11.02
C ASP A 149 -5.02 3.38 10.61
N GLY A 150 -5.97 2.65 10.03
CA GLY A 150 -7.33 3.09 9.72
C GLY A 150 -8.27 1.95 9.41
N TYR A 151 -9.47 2.29 8.92
CA TYR A 151 -10.47 1.32 8.47
C TYR A 151 -10.60 1.33 6.94
N GLY A 152 -10.59 0.15 6.33
CA GLY A 152 -10.79 -0.06 4.90
C GLY A 152 -12.08 -0.85 4.65
N ALA A 153 -13.14 -0.15 4.27
CA ALA A 153 -14.42 -0.75 3.93
C ALA A 153 -14.39 -1.39 2.53
N SER A 154 -15.18 -2.46 2.34
CA SER A 154 -15.17 -3.26 1.11
C SER A 154 -15.74 -2.52 -0.09
N GLY A 155 -16.90 -1.87 0.01
CA GLY A 155 -17.48 -1.15 -1.12
C GLY A 155 -18.67 -0.31 -0.70
N ALA A 156 -18.86 0.85 -1.32
CA ALA A 156 -19.96 1.76 -1.00
C ALA A 156 -21.36 1.17 -1.26
N ASN A 157 -21.45 0.07 -2.00
CA ASN A 157 -22.70 -0.66 -2.26
C ASN A 157 -22.89 -1.88 -1.34
N ASP A 158 -21.89 -2.22 -0.52
CA ASP A 158 -21.93 -3.43 0.31
C ASP A 158 -22.65 -3.20 1.64
N ASP A 159 -22.40 -2.05 2.27
CA ASP A 159 -22.98 -1.66 3.57
C ASP A 159 -22.83 -0.14 3.82
N ASP A 160 -23.52 0.39 4.82
CA ASP A 160 -23.41 1.78 5.28
C ASP A 160 -22.16 2.01 6.15
N PHE A 161 -21.68 0.96 6.84
CA PHE A 161 -20.54 0.97 7.76
C PHE A 161 -20.64 2.02 8.88
N ASP A 162 -21.86 2.28 9.38
CA ASP A 162 -22.10 3.33 10.39
C ASP A 162 -21.30 3.11 11.68
N GLU A 163 -21.20 1.86 12.15
CA GLU A 163 -20.44 1.51 13.35
C GLU A 163 -18.94 1.77 13.13
N GLU A 164 -18.39 1.32 12.01
CA GLU A 164 -16.95 1.44 11.72
C GLU A 164 -16.55 2.87 11.38
N ARG A 165 -17.42 3.66 10.74
CA ARG A 165 -17.24 5.11 10.55
C ARG A 165 -17.20 5.84 11.88
N ALA A 166 -18.11 5.51 12.81
CA ALA A 166 -18.14 6.11 14.13
C ALA A 166 -16.88 5.75 14.93
N ALA A 167 -16.49 4.47 14.93
CA ALA A 167 -15.30 3.99 15.62
C ALA A 167 -14.00 4.58 15.04
N ALA A 168 -13.87 4.68 13.71
CA ALA A 168 -12.71 5.31 13.08
C ALA A 168 -12.60 6.79 13.46
N ARG A 169 -13.73 7.51 13.51
CA ARG A 169 -13.78 8.91 13.95
C ARG A 169 -13.42 9.05 15.43
N GLU A 170 -13.94 8.19 16.30
CA GLU A 170 -13.62 8.21 17.75
C GLU A 170 -12.13 7.94 17.99
N ALA A 171 -11.53 7.05 17.20
CA ALA A 171 -10.11 6.71 17.27
C ALA A 171 -9.17 7.74 16.59
N ASP A 172 -9.70 8.81 15.98
CA ASP A 172 -8.97 9.76 15.13
C ASP A 172 -8.17 9.07 14.01
N LYS A 173 -8.80 8.10 13.35
CA LYS A 173 -8.20 7.28 12.29
C LYS A 173 -8.93 7.47 10.95
N PRO A 174 -8.21 7.39 9.82
CA PRO A 174 -8.82 7.46 8.50
C PRO A 174 -9.79 6.30 8.27
N PHE A 175 -10.88 6.62 7.56
CA PHE A 175 -11.80 5.66 6.98
C PHE A 175 -11.69 5.77 5.45
N ALA A 176 -11.48 4.64 4.79
CA ALA A 176 -11.38 4.53 3.34
C ALA A 176 -12.37 3.48 2.83
N ILE A 177 -12.81 3.64 1.58
CA ILE A 177 -13.82 2.77 0.96
C ILE A 177 -13.62 2.73 -0.55
N HIS A 178 -13.91 1.60 -1.19
CA HIS A 178 -14.03 1.53 -2.65
C HIS A 178 -15.35 2.20 -3.07
N ALA A 179 -15.27 3.18 -3.97
CA ALA A 179 -16.42 3.94 -4.43
C ALA A 179 -16.41 4.06 -5.96
N GLY A 180 -17.57 3.83 -6.58
CA GLY A 180 -17.71 3.86 -8.04
C GLY A 180 -17.17 2.62 -8.76
N GLU A 181 -16.96 1.52 -8.04
CA GLU A 181 -16.70 0.22 -8.67
C GLU A 181 -18.00 -0.33 -9.28
N PRO A 182 -17.94 -1.03 -10.44
CA PRO A 182 -19.12 -1.62 -11.04
C PRO A 182 -19.73 -2.65 -10.11
N ASP A 183 -21.06 -2.68 -10.03
CA ASP A 183 -21.76 -3.78 -9.40
C ASP A 183 -21.40 -5.10 -10.11
N ALA A 184 -21.34 -6.19 -9.35
CA ALA A 184 -21.31 -7.52 -9.93
C ALA A 184 -22.59 -7.72 -10.75
N THR A 185 -22.48 -7.61 -12.07
CA THR A 185 -23.54 -7.91 -13.03
C THR A 185 -23.73 -9.41 -13.20
#